data_AF-A0A4S0QZU8-F1
#
_entry.id   AF-A0A4S0QZU8-F1
#
_cell.length_a   1.000
_cell.length_b   1.000
_cell.length_c   1.000
_cell.angle_alpha   90.00
_cell.angle_beta   90.00
_cell.angle_gamma   90.00
#
_symmetry.space_group_name_H-M   'P 1'
#
loop_
_entity.id
_entity.type
_entity.pdbx_description
1 polymer ?
#
loop_
_entity_poly.entity_id
_entity_poly.type
_entity_poly.pdbx_seq_one_letter_code
_entity_poly.pdbx_strand_id
1 'polypeptide(L)'
;YVAGLATAAARHGAVIHENTRVTDRKQTGSRHELTTSRGRISADNVLVATGAYTTPNFGYFRRRIISVGSFIIATRPLSDAEIATTMPGNRTCVTSMNIGNYF
;
A
#
# COMPACT_ATOMS: atom_id res chain seq x y z
N TYR A 1 9.88 -8.69 3.30
CA TYR A 1 9.71 -7.60 4.27
C TYR A 1 8.34 -7.63 4.97
N VAL A 2 7.23 -7.32 4.28
CA VAL A 2 5.91 -7.13 4.92
C VAL A 2 5.40 -8.33 5.74
N ALA A 3 5.61 -9.56 5.28
CA ALA A 3 5.24 -10.75 6.05
C ALA A 3 6.01 -10.88 7.38
N GLY A 4 7.29 -10.49 7.37
CA GLY A 4 8.12 -10.46 8.58
C GLY A 4 7.64 -9.40 9.57
N LEU A 5 7.24 -8.23 9.07
CA LEU A 5 6.67 -7.16 9.91
C LEU A 5 5.33 -7.59 10.54
N ALA A 6 4.43 -8.21 9.76
CA ALA A 6 3.17 -8.75 10.27
C ALA A 6 3.42 -9.80 11.35
N THR A 7 4.37 -10.71 11.13
CA THR A 7 4.77 -11.72 12.12
C THR A 7 5.28 -11.08 13.41
N ALA A 8 6.13 -10.05 13.30
CA ALA A 8 6.65 -9.34 14.47
C ALA A 8 5.54 -8.62 15.24
N ALA A 9 4.63 -7.92 14.54
CA ALA A 9 3.50 -7.24 15.17
C ALA A 9 2.60 -8.24 15.92
N ALA A 10 2.30 -9.39 15.31
CA ALA A 10 1.51 -10.45 15.95
C ALA A 10 2.18 -10.99 17.22
N ARG A 11 3.51 -11.18 17.20
CA ARG A 11 4.28 -11.58 18.40
C ARG A 11 4.19 -10.55 19.54
N HIS A 12 3.95 -9.29 19.22
CA HIS A 12 3.72 -8.21 20.19
C HIS A 12 2.24 -7.94 20.48
N GLY A 13 1.33 -8.86 20.13
CA GLY A 13 -0.07 -8.82 20.51
C GLY A 13 -1.01 -8.14 19.51
N ALA A 14 -0.52 -7.73 18.33
CA ALA A 14 -1.41 -7.27 17.27
C ALA A 14 -2.26 -8.44 16.73
N VAL A 15 -3.56 -8.21 16.56
CA VAL A 15 -4.46 -9.20 15.96
C VAL A 15 -4.70 -8.82 14.50
N ILE A 16 -4.41 -9.74 13.59
CA ILE A 16 -4.51 -9.51 12.14
C ILE A 16 -5.74 -10.23 11.61
N HIS A 17 -6.64 -9.47 10.96
CA HIS A 17 -7.84 -9.99 10.32
C HIS A 17 -7.78 -9.78 8.81
N GLU A 18 -7.32 -10.78 8.08
CA GLU A 18 -7.34 -10.79 6.61
C GLU A 18 -8.77 -10.98 6.08
N ASN A 19 -9.01 -10.61 4.82
CA ASN A 19 -10.32 -10.72 4.15
C ASN A 19 -11.49 -10.08 4.93
N THR A 20 -11.20 -9.07 5.76
CA THR A 20 -12.14 -8.43 6.67
C THR A 20 -12.30 -6.96 6.29
N ARG A 21 -12.88 -6.72 5.10
CA ARG A 21 -13.00 -5.37 4.53
C ARG A 21 -13.88 -4.51 5.43
N VAL A 22 -13.42 -3.31 5.78
CA VAL A 22 -14.25 -2.26 6.40
C VAL A 22 -15.21 -1.70 5.35
N THR A 23 -16.51 -1.83 5.59
CA THR A 23 -17.59 -1.43 4.68
C THR A 23 -18.30 -0.17 5.13
N ASP A 24 -18.19 0.22 6.40
CA ASP A 24 -18.77 1.47 6.92
C ASP A 24 -18.01 1.95 8.16
N ARG A 25 -18.13 3.24 8.49
CA ARG A 25 -17.71 3.79 9.78
C ARG A 25 -18.70 4.83 10.30
N LYS A 26 -18.78 4.91 11.62
CA LYS A 26 -19.40 6.02 12.34
C LYS A 26 -18.58 6.38 13.56
N GLN A 27 -18.81 7.59 14.06
CA GLN A 27 -18.32 8.01 15.36
C GLN A 27 -19.51 8.09 16.31
N THR A 28 -19.39 7.47 17.48
CA THR A 28 -20.44 7.44 18.50
C THR A 28 -19.80 7.95 19.80
N GLY A 29 -20.10 9.20 20.13
CA GLY A 29 -19.41 9.91 21.21
C GLY A 29 -17.91 10.03 20.93
N SER A 30 -17.09 9.54 21.87
CA SER A 30 -15.62 9.52 21.76
C SER A 30 -15.07 8.31 21.01
N ARG A 31 -15.90 7.31 20.67
CA ARG A 31 -15.45 6.07 20.02
C ARG A 31 -15.76 6.01 18.53
N HIS A 32 -14.92 5.30 17.81
CA HIS A 32 -15.17 4.88 16.45
C HIS A 32 -15.84 3.50 16.44
N GLU A 33 -16.82 3.31 15.57
CA GLU A 33 -17.40 2.01 15.26
C GLU A 33 -17.21 1.74 13.76
N LEU A 34 -16.59 0.61 13.45
CA LEU A 34 -16.34 0.15 12.09
C LEU A 34 -17.21 -1.06 11.81
N THR A 35 -17.90 -1.05 10.67
CA THR A 35 -18.56 -2.26 10.15
C THR A 35 -17.61 -2.92 9.17
N THR A 36 -17.45 -4.23 9.31
CA THR A 36 -16.65 -5.07 8.41
C THR A 36 -17.52 -6.14 7.76
N SER A 37 -16.98 -6.82 6.74
CA SER A 37 -17.61 -8.01 6.16
C SER A 37 -17.86 -9.16 7.14
N ARG A 38 -17.27 -9.11 8.35
CA ARG A 38 -17.36 -10.17 9.37
C ARG A 38 -18.02 -9.74 10.68
N GLY A 39 -18.51 -8.50 10.76
CA GLY A 39 -19.09 -7.96 11.99
C GLY A 39 -18.59 -6.56 12.32
N ARG A 40 -18.91 -6.07 13.52
CA ARG A 40 -18.59 -4.72 13.97
C ARG A 40 -17.48 -4.73 15.00
N ILE A 41 -16.67 -3.68 15.00
CA ILE A 41 -15.62 -3.44 16.00
C ILE A 41 -15.65 -1.98 16.43
N SER A 42 -15.38 -1.73 17.71
CA SER A 42 -15.22 -0.39 18.26
C SER A 42 -13.78 -0.14 18.68
N ALA A 43 -13.29 1.08 18.46
CA ALA A 43 -11.95 1.50 18.90
C ALA A 43 -11.96 2.97 19.34
N ASP A 44 -11.07 3.30 20.29
CA ASP A 44 -10.87 4.69 20.71
C ASP A 44 -10.14 5.51 19.64
N ASN A 45 -9.26 4.87 18.86
CA ASN A 45 -8.50 5.50 17.77
C ASN A 45 -8.52 4.61 16.52
N VAL A 46 -8.53 5.23 15.34
CA VAL A 46 -8.47 4.54 14.03
C VAL A 46 -7.39 5.15 13.15
N LEU A 47 -6.40 4.35 12.74
CA LEU A 47 -5.41 4.72 11.75
C LEU A 47 -5.83 4.20 10.37
N VAL A 48 -5.92 5.08 9.38
CA VAL A 48 -6.25 4.71 8.00
C VAL A 48 -4.96 4.48 7.22
N ALA A 49 -4.62 3.21 6.99
CA ALA A 49 -3.39 2.78 6.31
C ALA A 49 -3.68 2.02 5.00
N THR A 50 -4.69 2.44 4.24
CA THR A 50 -5.19 1.74 3.04
C THR A 50 -4.63 2.26 1.71
N GLY A 51 -3.82 3.32 1.74
CA GLY A 51 -3.10 3.85 0.56
C GLY A 51 -4.02 4.12 -0.64
N ALA A 52 -3.57 3.73 -1.83
CA ALA A 52 -4.32 3.87 -3.09
C ALA A 52 -5.68 3.14 -3.11
N TYR A 53 -5.93 2.24 -2.16
CA TYR A 53 -7.17 1.47 -2.03
C TYR A 53 -8.18 2.09 -1.05
N THR A 54 -7.92 3.31 -0.55
CA THR A 54 -8.83 4.03 0.34
C THR A 54 -10.22 4.15 -0.28
N THR A 55 -11.26 3.64 0.40
CA THR A 55 -12.64 3.63 -0.10
C THR A 55 -13.35 4.97 0.13
N PRO A 56 -14.48 5.25 -0.56
CA PRO A 56 -15.32 6.43 -0.31
C PRO A 56 -15.77 6.58 1.15
N ASN A 57 -15.91 5.43 1.83
CA ASN A 57 -15.62 5.20 3.25
C ASN A 57 -15.01 6.42 3.90
N PHE A 58 -13.73 6.62 3.60
CA PHE A 58 -12.79 7.57 4.15
C PHE A 58 -12.61 8.79 3.25
N GLY A 59 -13.72 9.44 2.90
CA GLY A 59 -13.77 10.53 1.93
C GLY A 59 -12.82 11.71 2.16
N TYR A 60 -12.46 12.03 3.41
CA TYR A 60 -11.44 13.06 3.70
C TYR A 60 -10.07 12.69 3.11
N PHE A 61 -9.64 11.45 3.35
CA PHE A 61 -8.36 10.91 2.87
C PHE A 61 -8.42 10.59 1.38
N ARG A 62 -9.50 9.95 0.91
CA ARG A 62 -9.66 9.56 -0.50
C ARG A 62 -9.48 10.73 -1.47
N ARG A 63 -10.03 11.90 -1.14
CA ARG A 63 -9.94 13.11 -1.99
C ARG A 63 -8.52 13.71 -2.08
N ARG A 64 -7.59 13.24 -1.26
CA ARG A 64 -6.21 13.74 -1.16
C ARG A 64 -5.17 12.72 -1.65
N ILE A 65 -5.62 11.58 -2.18
CA ILE A 65 -4.75 10.52 -2.69
C ILE A 65 -4.92 10.46 -4.21
N ILE A 66 -3.82 10.62 -4.94
CA ILE A 66 -3.75 10.43 -6.39
C ILE A 66 -3.12 9.05 -6.63
N SER A 67 -3.89 8.12 -7.20
CA SER A 67 -3.37 6.80 -7.58
C SER A 67 -2.65 6.91 -8.92
N VAL A 68 -1.35 6.66 -8.92
CA VAL A 68 -0.52 6.58 -10.14
C VAL A 68 -0.22 5.12 -10.41
N GLY A 69 -0.53 4.65 -11.62
CA GLY A 69 -0.15 3.31 -12.07
C GLY A 69 1.36 3.23 -12.24
N SER A 70 1.99 2.24 -11.62
CA SER A 70 3.40 1.91 -11.82
C SER A 70 3.49 0.51 -12.41
N PHE A 71 4.37 0.36 -13.39
CA PHE A 71 4.53 -0.87 -14.14
C PHE A 71 6.00 -1.24 -14.17
N ILE A 72 6.28 -2.52 -13.93
CA ILE A 72 7.62 -3.07 -13.97
C ILE A 72 7.61 -4.22 -14.97
N ILE A 73 8.64 -4.30 -15.79
CA ILE A 73 8.91 -5.44 -16.65
C ILE A 73 10.12 -6.17 -16.07
N ALA A 74 10.04 -7.50 -16.02
CA ALA A 74 11.16 -8.35 -15.64
C ALA A 74 11.65 -9.12 -16.86
N THR A 75 12.96 -9.15 -17.06
CA THR A 75 13.59 -10.01 -18.07
C THR A 75 14.05 -11.32 -17.42
N ARG A 76 14.54 -12.25 -18.24
CA ARG A 76 15.46 -13.28 -17.75
C ARG A 76 16.71 -12.60 -17.15
N PRO A 77 17.49 -13.31 -16.31
CA PRO A 77 18.84 -12.87 -15.98
C PRO A 77 19.62 -12.53 -17.27
N LEU A 78 20.22 -11.34 -17.28
CA LEU A 78 21.04 -10.87 -18.38
C LEU A 78 22.49 -11.31 -18.15
N SER A 79 23.22 -11.59 -19.23
CA SER A 79 24.67 -11.78 -19.17
C SER A 79 25.39 -10.46 -18.91
N ASP A 80 26.64 -10.52 -18.43
CA ASP A 80 27.44 -9.32 -18.15
C ASP A 80 27.58 -8.41 -19.38
N ALA A 81 27.71 -8.99 -20.58
CA ALA A 81 27.77 -8.25 -21.84
C ALA A 81 26.46 -7.52 -22.16
N GLU A 82 25.30 -8.14 -21.89
CA GLU A 82 23.99 -7.51 -22.08
C GLU A 82 23.76 -6.37 -21.08
N ILE A 83 24.17 -6.54 -19.82
CA ILE A 83 24.09 -5.50 -18.79
C ILE A 83 24.95 -4.29 -19.19
N ALA A 84 26.21 -4.53 -19.55
CA ALA A 84 27.14 -3.48 -19.96
C ALA A 84 26.65 -2.69 -21.18
N THR A 85 25.92 -3.34 -22.09
CA THR A 85 25.35 -2.71 -23.29
C THR A 85 24.05 -1.97 -22.99
N THR A 86 23.21 -2.50 -22.10
CA THR A 86 21.89 -1.92 -21.78
C THR A 86 22.01 -0.65 -20.94
N MET A 87 22.93 -0.63 -19.98
CA MET A 87 23.17 0.52 -19.09
C MET A 87 24.66 0.91 -19.07
N PRO A 88 25.20 1.46 -20.18
CA PRO A 88 26.62 1.81 -20.26
C PRO A 88 27.05 2.77 -19.14
N GLY A 89 28.10 2.38 -18.40
CA GLY A 89 28.60 3.16 -17.28
C GLY A 89 27.76 3.10 -16.00
N ASN A 90 26.82 2.13 -15.89
CA ASN A 90 26.03 1.85 -14.69
C ASN A 90 25.30 3.08 -14.13
N ARG A 91 24.67 3.86 -15.01
CA ARG A 91 23.98 5.11 -14.67
C ARG A 91 22.51 4.86 -14.35
N THR A 92 21.90 5.71 -13.53
CA THR A 92 20.44 5.80 -13.48
C THR A 92 19.94 6.48 -14.75
N CYS A 93 19.07 5.83 -15.50
CA CYS A 93 18.42 6.43 -16.65
C CYS A 93 17.01 6.87 -16.24
N VAL A 94 16.55 8.01 -16.75
CA VAL A 94 15.16 8.44 -16.63
C VAL A 94 14.58 8.76 -18.00
N THR A 95 13.30 8.48 -18.20
CA THR A 95 12.58 8.97 -19.37
C THR A 95 12.28 10.46 -19.21
N SER A 96 12.26 11.21 -20.31
CA SER A 96 11.88 12.64 -20.35
C SER A 96 10.37 12.88 -20.33
N MET A 97 9.54 11.82 -20.29
CA MET A 97 8.09 11.97 -20.22
C MET A 97 7.66 12.39 -18.80
N ASN A 98 6.74 13.37 -18.72
CA ASN A 98 6.24 14.05 -17.51
C ASN A 98 5.49 13.16 -16.47
N ILE A 99 5.62 11.84 -16.54
CA ILE A 99 5.06 10.90 -15.56
C ILE A 99 6.25 10.23 -14.88
N GLY A 100 6.37 10.44 -13.57
CA GLY A 100 7.44 9.85 -12.76
C GLY A 100 7.43 8.33 -12.84
N ASN A 101 8.34 7.78 -13.63
CA ASN A 101 8.64 6.35 -13.65
C ASN A 101 9.93 6.16 -12.85
N TYR A 102 9.88 5.31 -11.83
CA TYR A 102 11.02 4.94 -11.00
C TYR A 102 11.70 3.73 -11.64
N PHE A 103 13.04 3.74 -11.71
CA PHE A 103 13.88 2.63 -12.15
C PHE A 103 14.67 2.12 -10.96
#